data_AF-A0A1W1BXR9-F1
#
_entry.id   AF-A0A1W1BXR9-F1
#
_cell.length_a   1.000
_cell.length_b   1.000
_cell.length_c   1.000
_cell.angle_alpha   90.00
_cell.angle_beta   90.00
_cell.angle_gamma   90.00
#
_symmetry.space_group_name_H-M   'P 1'
#
loop_
_entity.id
_entity.type
_entity.pdbx_description
1 polymer ?
#
loop_
_entity_poly.entity_id
_entity_poly.type
_entity_poly.pdbx_seq_one_letter_code
_entity_poly.pdbx_strand_id
1 'polypeptide(L)'
;MARSMIRNKLGAKTKTFYVPATDEQAQSFATDFLEGEWSVLSFVGEEGSDAVTTANDVNVMVKATDGAKTYFSFLADSSKDEDAIFTALKGLTINGVKVEEAYILGMRPVTFS
;
A
#
# COMPACT_ATOMS: atom_id res chain seq x y z
N MET A 1 18.46 -6.11 5.89
CA MET A 1 17.94 -7.45 5.51
C MET A 1 17.27 -7.30 4.17
N ALA A 2 17.57 -8.15 3.19
CA ALA A 2 16.84 -8.13 1.94
C ALA A 2 15.35 -8.42 2.22
N ARG A 3 14.47 -7.61 1.66
CA ARG A 3 13.03 -7.71 1.82
C ARG A 3 12.47 -7.77 0.40
N SER A 4 11.92 -8.91 0.02
CA SER A 4 11.25 -9.06 -1.27
C SER A 4 9.76 -9.24 -1.01
N MET A 5 8.92 -8.62 -1.83
CA MET A 5 7.48 -8.83 -1.77
C MET A 5 7.06 -9.73 -2.92
N ILE A 6 6.35 -10.82 -2.62
CA ILE A 6 5.83 -11.73 -3.63
C ILE A 6 4.36 -11.40 -3.86
N ARG A 7 3.99 -11.18 -5.13
CA ARG A 7 2.60 -11.13 -5.57
C ARG A 7 2.30 -12.41 -6.34
N ASN A 8 1.33 -13.19 -5.87
CA ASN A 8 0.87 -14.42 -6.51
C ASN A 8 -0.58 -14.27 -6.96
N LYS A 9 -0.87 -14.63 -8.21
CA LYS A 9 -2.20 -14.56 -8.81
C LYS A 9 -2.57 -15.90 -9.44
N LEU A 10 -3.68 -16.46 -8.97
CA LEU A 10 -4.28 -17.68 -9.51
C LEU A 10 -5.76 -17.43 -9.81
N GLY A 11 -6.09 -17.35 -11.10
CA GLY A 11 -7.43 -16.96 -11.55
C GLY A 11 -7.82 -15.57 -11.04
N ALA A 12 -8.94 -15.48 -10.32
CA ALA A 12 -9.44 -14.25 -9.71
C ALA A 12 -8.82 -13.92 -8.34
N LYS A 13 -8.00 -14.82 -7.77
CA LYS A 13 -7.41 -14.62 -6.44
C LYS A 13 -6.00 -14.06 -6.57
N THR A 14 -5.73 -12.97 -5.87
CA THR A 14 -4.38 -12.41 -5.70
C THR A 14 -4.00 -12.43 -4.23
N LYS A 15 -2.79 -12.88 -3.92
CA LYS A 15 -2.16 -12.84 -2.59
C LYS A 15 -0.85 -12.09 -2.67
N THR A 16 -0.59 -11.24 -1.70
CA THR A 16 0.65 -10.47 -1.59
C THR A 16 1.21 -10.66 -0.19
N PHE A 17 2.50 -11.01 -0.08
CA PHE A 17 3.17 -11.21 1.20
C PHE A 17 4.66 -10.87 1.12
N TYR A 18 5.23 -10.47 2.26
CA TYR A 18 6.64 -10.13 2.38
C TYR A 18 7.47 -11.33 2.79
N VAL A 19 8.67 -11.45 2.23
CA VAL A 19 9.65 -12.47 2.57
C VAL A 19 10.96 -11.76 2.93
N PRO A 20 11.50 -11.94 4.16
CA PRO A 20 12.78 -11.38 4.58
C PRO A 20 13.95 -12.19 4.00
N ALA A 21 14.03 -12.28 2.68
CA ALA A 21 15.03 -13.06 1.94
C ALA A 21 15.60 -12.24 0.77
N THR A 22 16.65 -12.75 0.12
CA THR A 22 17.14 -12.16 -1.13
C THR A 22 16.13 -12.39 -2.26
N ASP A 23 16.21 -11.57 -3.31
CA ASP A 23 15.31 -11.72 -4.47
C ASP A 23 15.45 -13.10 -5.13
N GLU A 24 16.67 -13.65 -5.18
CA GLU A 24 16.94 -15.00 -5.69
C GLU A 24 16.23 -16.06 -4.85
N GLN A 25 16.31 -15.97 -3.51
CA GLN A 25 15.63 -16.91 -2.62
C GLN A 25 14.10 -16.80 -2.72
N ALA A 26 13.58 -15.58 -2.85
CA ALA A 26 12.16 -15.33 -3.05
C ALA A 26 11.67 -15.89 -4.40
N GLN A 27 12.48 -15.75 -5.47
CA GLN A 27 12.20 -16.32 -6.78
C GLN A 27 12.22 -17.85 -6.75
N SER A 28 13.20 -18.47 -6.10
CA SER A 28 13.22 -19.94 -5.93
C SER A 28 11.97 -20.42 -5.21
N PHE A 29 11.60 -19.80 -4.10
CA PHE A 29 10.35 -20.13 -3.41
C PHE A 29 9.12 -19.96 -4.30
N ALA A 30 9.04 -18.87 -5.06
CA ALA A 30 7.92 -18.62 -5.96
C ALA A 30 7.82 -19.69 -7.06
N THR A 31 8.97 -20.06 -7.65
CA THR A 31 9.06 -21.07 -8.71
C THR A 31 8.69 -22.46 -8.21
N ASP A 32 9.15 -22.83 -7.01
CA ASP A 32 9.02 -24.19 -6.51
C ASP A 32 7.66 -24.47 -5.85
N PHE A 33 6.97 -23.44 -5.37
CA PHE A 33 5.78 -23.61 -4.52
C PHE A 33 4.52 -22.85 -4.96
N LEU A 34 4.62 -21.87 -5.86
CA LEU A 34 3.47 -21.06 -6.25
C LEU A 34 2.92 -21.48 -7.61
N GLU A 35 1.64 -21.81 -7.62
CA GLU A 35 0.85 -22.02 -8.83
C GLU A 35 0.32 -20.69 -9.37
N GLY A 36 0.26 -20.55 -10.69
CA GLY A 36 -0.27 -19.37 -11.38
C GLY A 36 0.80 -18.34 -11.77
N GLU A 37 0.38 -17.08 -11.92
CA GLU A 37 1.27 -15.97 -12.26
C GLU A 37 1.84 -15.38 -10.98
N TRP A 38 3.17 -15.27 -10.88
CA TRP A 38 3.81 -14.60 -9.76
C TRP A 38 4.83 -13.55 -10.20
N SER A 39 5.03 -12.56 -9.33
CA SER A 39 6.09 -11.57 -9.47
C SER A 39 6.78 -11.33 -8.13
N VAL A 40 8.10 -11.15 -8.19
CA VAL A 40 8.93 -10.74 -7.06
C VAL A 40 9.25 -9.25 -7.22
N LEU A 41 8.89 -8.47 -6.21
CA LEU A 41 9.12 -7.04 -6.14
C LEU A 41 10.28 -6.80 -5.17
N SER A 42 11.41 -6.43 -5.75
CA SER A 42 12.65 -6.13 -5.03
C SER A 42 12.54 -4.82 -4.26
N PHE A 43 13.11 -4.80 -3.05
CA PHE A 43 13.30 -3.56 -2.31
C PHE A 43 14.41 -2.72 -2.97
N VAL A 44 14.05 -1.55 -3.46
CA VAL A 44 14.97 -0.64 -4.19
C VAL A 44 15.64 0.38 -3.25
N GLY A 45 15.03 0.65 -2.10
CA GLY A 45 15.51 1.64 -1.12
C GLY A 45 14.39 2.14 -0.21
N GLU A 46 14.80 2.89 0.81
CA GLU A 46 13.93 3.66 1.72
C GLU A 46 14.25 5.15 1.49
N GLU A 47 13.21 5.98 1.51
CA GLU A 47 13.33 7.44 1.45
C GLU A 47 12.49 8.07 2.58
N GLY A 48 12.94 9.20 3.08
CA GLY A 48 12.32 9.90 4.22
C GLY A 48 13.11 9.74 5.51
N SER A 49 12.50 10.13 6.63
CA SER A 49 13.10 10.11 7.95
C SER A 49 12.07 9.66 8.99
N ASP A 50 12.53 8.91 9.99
CA ASP A 50 11.73 8.54 11.17
C ASP A 50 11.80 9.61 12.28
N ALA A 51 12.52 10.71 12.06
CA ALA A 51 12.65 11.82 13.01
C ALA A 51 11.51 12.86 12.90
N VAL A 52 10.35 12.45 12.37
CA VAL A 52 9.20 13.33 12.17
C VAL A 52 8.47 13.51 13.49
N THR A 53 8.36 14.76 13.95
CA THR A 53 7.70 15.08 15.24
C THR A 53 6.19 15.23 15.13
N THR A 54 5.65 15.48 13.93
CA THR A 54 4.22 15.68 13.67
C THR A 54 3.77 15.06 12.35
N ALA A 55 2.62 14.37 12.36
CA ALA A 55 1.95 13.87 11.17
C ALA A 55 0.43 14.01 11.31
N ASN A 56 -0.30 13.83 10.21
CA ASN A 56 -1.76 13.67 10.23
C ASN A 56 -2.10 12.17 10.15
N ASP A 57 -2.78 11.64 11.16
CA ASP A 57 -3.34 10.28 11.15
C ASP A 57 -4.68 10.32 10.40
N VAL A 58 -4.71 9.71 9.21
CA VAL A 58 -5.80 9.80 8.24
C VAL A 58 -6.46 8.43 8.09
N ASN A 59 -7.79 8.41 8.23
CA ASN A 59 -8.63 7.25 7.91
C ASN A 59 -9.45 7.55 6.67
N VAL A 60 -9.40 6.65 5.68
CA VAL A 60 -10.02 6.88 4.37
C VAL A 60 -10.86 5.68 3.94
N MET A 61 -12.00 5.98 3.32
CA MET A 61 -12.75 5.05 2.48
C MET A 61 -12.60 5.46 1.02
N VAL A 62 -12.26 4.52 0.16
CA VAL A 62 -12.23 4.75 -1.29
C VAL A 62 -13.19 3.82 -2.00
N LYS A 63 -13.69 4.27 -3.16
CA LYS A 63 -14.73 3.59 -3.93
C LYS A 63 -14.41 3.62 -5.43
N ALA A 64 -14.67 2.50 -6.10
CA ALA A 64 -14.59 2.34 -7.55
C ALA A 64 -15.94 2.63 -8.24
N THR A 65 -15.92 2.78 -9.57
CA THR A 65 -17.13 3.01 -10.40
C THR A 65 -18.18 1.93 -10.21
N ASP A 66 -17.76 0.68 -10.05
CA ASP A 66 -18.63 -0.49 -9.86
C ASP A 66 -19.22 -0.59 -8.45
N GLY A 67 -18.89 0.36 -7.57
CA GLY A 67 -19.37 0.41 -6.19
C GLY A 67 -18.51 -0.39 -5.20
N ALA A 68 -17.44 -1.06 -5.63
CA ALA A 68 -16.50 -1.70 -4.72
C ALA A 68 -15.84 -0.67 -3.81
N LYS A 69 -15.68 -1.00 -2.53
CA LYS A 69 -15.12 -0.11 -1.50
C LYS A 69 -14.00 -0.78 -0.73
N THR A 70 -13.03 0.02 -0.29
CA THR A 70 -12.03 -0.41 0.68
C THR A 70 -11.72 0.69 1.68
N TYR A 71 -11.19 0.31 2.83
CA TYR A 71 -10.86 1.20 3.94
C TYR A 71 -9.39 0.99 4.31
N PHE A 72 -8.68 2.06 4.60
CA PHE A 72 -7.31 2.01 5.07
C PHE A 72 -6.97 3.29 5.83
N SER A 73 -5.85 3.24 6.56
CA SER A 73 -5.33 4.35 7.35
C SER A 73 -3.85 4.55 7.07
N PHE A 74 -3.39 5.79 7.17
CA PHE A 74 -1.98 6.14 6.96
C PHE A 74 -1.61 7.44 7.68
N LEU A 75 -0.31 7.64 7.87
CA LEU A 75 0.25 8.90 8.37
C LEU A 75 0.63 9.78 7.17
N ALA A 76 -0.05 10.91 7.04
CA ALA A 76 0.25 11.93 6.05
C ALA A 76 1.18 13.00 6.64
N ASP A 77 1.95 13.66 5.77
CA ASP A 77 2.70 14.86 6.13
C ASP A 77 1.74 15.91 6.73
N SER A 78 2.12 16.45 7.90
CA SER A 78 1.31 17.42 8.65
C SER A 78 0.93 18.68 7.86
N SER A 79 1.66 19.01 6.80
CA SER A 79 1.37 20.15 5.91
C SER A 79 0.29 19.88 4.86
N LYS A 80 -0.16 18.63 4.71
CA LYS A 80 -1.17 18.25 3.70
C LYS A 80 -2.57 18.32 4.29
N ASP A 81 -3.44 19.00 3.56
CA ASP A 81 -4.86 19.08 3.82
C ASP A 81 -5.63 17.94 3.13
N GLU A 82 -6.93 17.88 3.41
CA GLU A 82 -7.82 16.85 2.87
C GLU A 82 -7.89 16.89 1.34
N ASP A 83 -7.95 18.07 0.73
CA ASP A 83 -8.05 18.25 -0.71
C ASP A 83 -6.80 17.75 -1.46
N ALA A 84 -5.61 18.02 -0.91
CA ALA A 84 -4.37 17.49 -1.44
C ALA A 84 -4.33 15.95 -1.37
N ILE A 85 -4.80 15.37 -0.26
CA ILE A 85 -4.87 13.92 -0.06
C ILE A 85 -5.85 13.29 -1.06
N PHE A 86 -7.06 13.86 -1.21
CA PHE A 86 -8.04 13.36 -2.17
C PHE A 86 -7.52 13.35 -3.60
N THR A 87 -6.89 14.46 -4.00
CA THR A 87 -6.32 14.60 -5.34
C THR A 87 -5.25 13.55 -5.60
N ALA A 88 -4.40 13.26 -4.60
CA ALA A 88 -3.35 12.26 -4.71
C ALA A 88 -3.88 10.81 -4.76
N LEU A 89 -5.02 10.53 -4.10
CA LEU A 89 -5.62 9.20 -4.09
C LEU A 89 -6.34 8.83 -5.38
N LYS A 90 -6.86 9.82 -6.11
CA LYS A 90 -7.67 9.59 -7.31
C LYS A 90 -6.86 8.88 -8.41
N GLY A 91 -7.45 7.84 -8.99
CA GLY A 91 -6.83 7.05 -10.06
C GLY A 91 -5.86 5.96 -9.58
N LEU A 92 -5.46 5.95 -8.31
CA LEU A 92 -4.69 4.86 -7.73
C LEU A 92 -5.54 3.59 -7.61
N THR A 93 -4.88 2.43 -7.51
CA THR A 93 -5.55 1.17 -7.19
C THR A 93 -5.10 0.71 -5.80
N ILE A 94 -6.00 0.79 -4.82
CA ILE A 94 -5.73 0.45 -3.42
C ILE A 94 -6.53 -0.79 -3.06
N ASN A 95 -5.86 -1.83 -2.55
CA ASN A 95 -6.49 -3.12 -2.21
C ASN A 95 -7.37 -3.72 -3.32
N GLY A 96 -6.98 -3.51 -4.58
CA GLY A 96 -7.73 -3.99 -5.75
C GLY A 96 -8.92 -3.10 -6.17
N VAL A 97 -9.14 -1.97 -5.49
CA VAL A 97 -10.19 -0.99 -5.84
C VAL A 97 -9.52 0.19 -6.55
N LYS A 98 -9.89 0.43 -7.81
CA LYS A 98 -9.47 1.63 -8.54
C LYS A 98 -10.25 2.83 -8.01
N VAL A 99 -9.56 3.81 -7.45
CA VAL A 99 -10.15 4.95 -6.75
C VAL A 99 -10.74 5.93 -7.75
N GLU A 100 -12.07 6.06 -7.73
CA GLU A 100 -12.81 7.11 -8.45
C GLU A 100 -13.33 8.18 -7.48
N GLU A 101 -13.85 7.72 -6.33
CA GLU A 101 -14.30 8.56 -5.22
C GLU A 101 -13.50 8.19 -3.96
N ALA A 102 -13.14 9.20 -3.16
CA ALA A 102 -12.45 9.05 -1.90
C ALA A 102 -13.15 9.89 -0.82
N TYR A 103 -13.18 9.38 0.41
CA TYR A 103 -13.81 10.00 1.56
C TYR A 103 -12.89 9.89 2.78
N ILE A 104 -12.45 11.02 3.32
CA ILE A 104 -11.71 11.07 4.57
C ILE A 104 -12.74 10.94 5.70
N LEU A 105 -12.63 9.85 6.45
CA LEU A 105 -13.50 9.54 7.58
C LEU A 105 -13.01 10.24 8.86
N GLY A 106 -11.74 10.59 8.91
CA GLY A 106 -11.15 11.38 9.97
C GLY A 106 -9.70 11.70 9.67
N MET A 107 -9.30 12.92 10.02
CA MET A 107 -7.92 13.39 9.95
C MET A 107 -7.60 14.09 11.27
N ARG A 108 -6.57 13.62 11.98
CA ARG A 108 -6.14 14.21 13.25
C ARG A 108 -4.63 14.40 13.30
N PRO A 109 -4.12 15.53 13.82
CA PRO A 109 -2.70 15.68 14.05
C PRO A 109 -2.26 14.75 15.18
N VAL A 110 -1.11 14.10 14.99
CA VAL A 110 -0.44 13.26 15.98
C VAL A 110 1.01 13.73 16.14
N THR A 111 1.50 13.70 17.37
CA THR A 111 2.86 14.09 17.74
C THR A 111 3.65 12.87 18.20
N PHE A 112 4.90 12.77 17.78
CA PHE A 112 5.84 11.72 18.19
C PHE A 112 6.94 12.32 19.07
N SER A 113 7.38 11.56 20.07
CA SER A 113 8.38 11.95 21.08
C SER A 113 9.68 11.20 20.92
#